data_AF-A0A7U9S5F6-F1
#
_entry.id   AF-A0A7U9S5F6-F1
#
_cell.length_a   1.000
_cell.length_b   1.000
_cell.length_c   1.000
_cell.angle_alpha   90.00
_cell.angle_beta   90.00
_cell.angle_gamma   90.00
#
_symmetry.space_group_name_H-M   'P 1'
#
loop_
_entity.id
_entity.type
_entity.pdbx_description
1 polymer ?
#
loop_
_entity_poly.entity_id
_entity_poly.type
_entity_poly.pdbx_seq_one_letter_code
_entity_poly.pdbx_strand_id
1 'polypeptide(L)'
;MAEKQRLSESDTIILSLHDRWWKKVLAGEKPLEIRKTRPAGKGPYRVLVYVTGTGEIKGEFACKDFLKIPTIPETQDREVQKGNRLTRQQLKEMQDREVQKGSCLTRQQLKEYAGESGKPLWGWSVSQVKEYYTPHPLSLYGLKRPPQSWQYYRGEDVPDIMTINQLANICGHFFNAELDPDSEFSPNNGYNCRNSKNETKENGIGCCYQWSCPLENVIPADEEDCKKYGLDYEDSEFVLVYRGKQ
;
A
#
# COMPACT_ATOMS: atom_id res chain seq x y z
N MET A 1 -27.07 -26.78 -12.72
CA MET A 1 -25.78 -26.12 -12.99
C MET A 1 -25.74 -24.86 -12.16
N ALA A 2 -24.95 -24.85 -11.08
CA ALA A 2 -24.88 -23.71 -10.18
C ALA A 2 -24.14 -22.57 -10.87
N GLU A 3 -24.87 -21.50 -11.14
CA GLU A 3 -24.35 -20.22 -11.59
C GLU A 3 -23.26 -19.79 -10.61
N LYS A 4 -22.00 -19.75 -11.08
CA LYS A 4 -20.86 -19.24 -10.30
C LYS A 4 -21.12 -17.77 -10.03
N GLN A 5 -21.79 -17.51 -8.92
CA GLN A 5 -22.02 -16.19 -8.36
C GLN A 5 -20.67 -15.45 -8.39
N ARG A 6 -20.59 -14.41 -9.23
CA ARG A 6 -19.41 -13.54 -9.31
C ARG A 6 -19.17 -13.01 -7.91
N LEU A 7 -18.11 -13.53 -7.29
CA LEU A 7 -17.54 -13.04 -6.05
C LEU A 7 -17.42 -11.50 -6.15
N SER A 8 -18.28 -10.78 -5.42
CA SER A 8 -18.34 -9.33 -5.37
C SER A 8 -16.97 -8.66 -5.13
N GLU A 9 -16.68 -7.63 -5.95
CA GLU A 9 -16.26 -6.27 -5.56
C GLU A 9 -15.42 -6.11 -4.28
N SER A 10 -14.37 -6.90 -4.11
CA SER A 10 -13.30 -6.44 -3.23
C SER A 10 -12.24 -5.74 -4.06
N ASP A 11 -12.13 -4.44 -3.83
CA ASP A 11 -11.05 -3.61 -4.33
C ASP A 11 -9.80 -3.74 -3.45
N THR A 12 -9.79 -4.65 -2.46
CA THR A 12 -8.62 -4.92 -1.61
C THR A 12 -8.04 -6.32 -1.86
N ILE A 13 -6.73 -6.38 -2.01
CA ILE A 13 -5.95 -7.59 -2.26
C ILE A 13 -4.85 -7.70 -1.22
N ILE A 14 -4.57 -8.90 -0.73
CA ILE A 14 -3.33 -9.18 0.00
C ILE A 14 -2.38 -9.87 -0.97
N LEU A 15 -1.17 -9.34 -1.10
CA LEU A 15 -0.12 -9.81 -2.00
C LEU A 15 1.16 -10.10 -1.19
N SER A 16 1.76 -11.26 -1.43
CA SER A 16 3.00 -11.68 -0.78
C SER A 16 4.21 -11.21 -1.57
N LEU A 17 5.12 -10.46 -0.95
CA LEU A 17 6.32 -9.90 -1.57
C LEU A 17 7.57 -10.21 -0.71
N HIS A 18 8.69 -10.51 -1.34
CA HIS A 18 9.96 -10.62 -0.58
C HIS A 18 10.44 -9.25 -0.12
N ASP A 19 11.06 -9.18 1.05
CA ASP A 19 11.59 -7.97 1.68
C ASP A 19 12.45 -7.10 0.72
N ARG A 20 13.35 -7.74 -0.05
CA ARG A 20 14.19 -7.04 -1.04
C ARG A 20 13.38 -6.27 -2.10
N TRP A 21 12.21 -6.78 -2.47
CA TRP A 21 11.35 -6.14 -3.46
C TRP A 21 10.47 -5.09 -2.81
N TRP A 22 10.03 -5.31 -1.58
CA TRP A 22 9.30 -4.31 -0.80
C TRP A 22 10.14 -3.05 -0.61
N LYS A 23 11.43 -3.19 -0.25
CA LYS A 23 12.38 -2.06 -0.16
C LYS A 23 12.49 -1.26 -1.46
N LYS A 24 12.48 -1.92 -2.62
CA LYS A 24 12.50 -1.23 -3.92
C LYS A 24 11.19 -0.53 -4.25
N VAL A 25 10.06 -1.08 -3.80
CA VAL A 25 8.75 -0.43 -3.93
C VAL A 25 8.72 0.84 -3.07
N LEU A 26 9.16 0.77 -1.82
CA LEU A 26 9.28 1.91 -0.91
C LEU A 26 10.21 3.00 -1.45
N ALA A 27 11.35 2.62 -2.02
CA ALA A 27 12.28 3.54 -2.66
C ALA A 27 11.77 4.16 -3.98
N GLY A 28 10.59 3.75 -4.46
CA GLY A 28 10.04 4.19 -5.75
C GLY A 28 10.78 3.62 -6.97
N GLU A 29 11.75 2.73 -6.78
CA GLU A 29 12.54 2.12 -7.84
C GLU A 29 11.77 1.07 -8.64
N LYS A 30 10.75 0.46 -8.03
CA LYS A 30 9.93 -0.63 -8.60
C LYS A 30 8.48 -0.21 -8.81
N PRO A 31 8.17 0.62 -9.83
CA PRO A 31 6.80 1.02 -10.16
C PRO A 31 5.96 -0.10 -10.81
N LEU A 32 6.53 -1.28 -11.08
CA LEU A 32 5.85 -2.40 -11.73
C LEU A 32 6.09 -3.73 -10.99
N GLU A 33 5.05 -4.30 -10.40
CA GLU A 33 5.11 -5.62 -9.75
C GLU A 33 4.71 -6.74 -10.72
N ILE A 34 5.50 -7.82 -10.81
CA ILE A 34 5.30 -8.86 -11.82
C ILE A 34 4.58 -10.06 -11.22
N ARG A 35 3.48 -10.50 -11.85
CA ARG A 35 2.69 -11.66 -11.44
C ARG A 35 2.25 -12.50 -12.63
N LYS A 36 2.07 -13.80 -12.40
CA LYS A 36 1.51 -14.73 -13.40
C LYS A 36 0.03 -14.51 -13.66
N THR A 37 -0.68 -13.93 -12.69
CA THR A 37 -2.12 -13.69 -12.75
C THR A 37 -2.43 -12.27 -12.27
N ARG A 38 -3.60 -11.78 -12.66
CA ARG A 38 -4.18 -10.53 -12.18
C ARG A 38 -5.62 -10.74 -11.71
N PRO A 39 -6.19 -9.79 -10.94
CA PRO A 39 -7.61 -9.78 -10.61
C PRO A 39 -8.47 -9.68 -11.86
N ALA A 40 -9.73 -10.09 -11.76
CA ALA A 40 -10.63 -10.13 -12.91
C ALA A 40 -11.03 -8.72 -13.38
N GLY A 41 -11.28 -7.82 -12.42
CA GLY A 41 -11.64 -6.42 -12.67
C GLY A 41 -10.48 -5.59 -13.22
N LYS A 42 -10.79 -4.36 -13.64
CA LYS A 42 -9.79 -3.41 -14.11
C LYS A 42 -9.11 -2.65 -12.97
N GLY A 43 -9.69 -2.66 -11.77
CA GLY A 43 -9.26 -1.84 -10.65
C GLY A 43 -10.03 -0.51 -10.57
N PRO A 44 -9.58 0.44 -9.73
CA PRO A 44 -8.34 0.37 -8.95
C PRO A 44 -8.39 -0.66 -7.82
N TYR A 45 -7.24 -1.17 -7.41
CA TYR A 45 -7.10 -2.05 -6.25
C TYR A 45 -6.18 -1.42 -5.20
N ARG A 46 -6.59 -1.50 -3.94
CA ARG A 46 -5.73 -1.40 -2.77
C ARG A 46 -5.02 -2.74 -2.58
N VAL A 47 -3.70 -2.72 -2.54
CA VAL A 47 -2.89 -3.92 -2.38
C VAL A 47 -2.15 -3.84 -1.05
N LEU A 48 -2.59 -4.64 -0.08
CA LEU A 48 -1.92 -4.89 1.18
C LEU A 48 -0.72 -5.81 0.95
N VAL A 49 0.45 -5.43 1.45
CA VAL A 49 1.70 -6.15 1.19
C VAL A 49 2.12 -6.97 2.40
N TYR A 50 1.95 -8.29 2.28
CA TYR A 50 2.57 -9.24 3.18
C TYR A 50 4.04 -9.40 2.83
N VAL A 51 4.95 -9.19 3.78
CA VAL A 51 6.38 -9.39 3.54
C VAL A 51 6.79 -10.81 3.95
N THR A 52 7.29 -11.59 2.99
CA THR A 52 7.58 -13.01 3.19
C THR A 52 8.52 -13.26 4.37
N GLY A 53 8.11 -14.18 5.27
CA GLY A 53 8.90 -14.60 6.42
C GLY A 53 8.74 -13.73 7.67
N THR A 54 7.96 -12.65 7.58
CA THR A 54 7.76 -11.73 8.72
C THR A 54 6.54 -12.08 9.56
N GLY A 55 5.51 -12.67 8.94
CA GLY A 55 4.21 -12.86 9.61
C GLY A 55 3.30 -11.63 9.57
N GLU A 56 3.72 -10.57 8.86
CA GLU A 56 3.11 -9.24 8.95
C GLU A 56 2.77 -8.66 7.56
N ILE A 57 1.74 -7.83 7.54
CA ILE A 57 1.48 -6.83 6.49
C ILE A 57 2.27 -5.57 6.85
N LYS A 58 3.20 -5.14 5.99
CA LYS A 58 4.08 -3.99 6.27
C LYS A 58 3.65 -2.68 5.63
N GLY A 59 2.58 -2.71 4.86
CA GLY A 59 2.12 -1.53 4.14
C GLY A 59 1.20 -1.88 2.99
N GLU A 60 1.02 -0.91 2.12
CA GLU A 60 0.11 -1.00 1.00
C GLU A 60 0.54 -0.15 -0.20
N PHE A 61 -0.07 -0.41 -1.35
CA PHE A 61 0.01 0.47 -2.51
C PHE A 61 -1.30 0.41 -3.31
N ALA A 62 -1.52 1.40 -4.18
CA ALA A 62 -2.60 1.41 -5.16
C ALA A 62 -2.13 0.83 -6.50
N CYS A 63 -2.89 -0.13 -7.03
CA CYS A 63 -2.74 -0.70 -8.36
C CYS A 63 -3.91 -0.24 -9.24
N LYS A 64 -3.63 0.69 -10.16
CA LYS A 64 -4.66 1.31 -11.01
C LYS A 64 -4.85 0.56 -12.32
N ASP A 65 -3.75 0.03 -12.85
CA ASP A 65 -3.70 -0.60 -14.16
C ASP A 65 -2.84 -1.88 -14.16
N PHE A 66 -3.10 -2.72 -15.16
CA PHE A 66 -2.38 -3.96 -15.42
C PHE A 66 -1.80 -3.97 -16.84
N LEU A 67 -0.48 -4.10 -16.95
CA LEU A 67 0.24 -4.28 -18.19
C LEU A 67 0.31 -5.77 -18.54
N LYS A 68 -0.26 -6.17 -19.67
CA LYS A 68 -0.07 -7.53 -20.20
C LYS A 68 1.32 -7.64 -20.83
N ILE A 69 2.10 -8.61 -20.38
CA ILE A 69 3.46 -8.89 -20.87
C ILE A 69 3.41 -10.24 -21.60
N PRO A 70 3.37 -10.25 -22.94
CA PRO A 70 3.36 -11.48 -23.71
C PRO A 70 4.55 -12.35 -23.34
N THR A 71 4.28 -13.63 -23.07
CA THR A 71 5.32 -14.63 -22.86
C THR A 71 6.22 -14.69 -24.07
N ILE A 72 7.52 -14.82 -23.83
CA ILE A 72 8.50 -15.08 -24.87
C ILE A 72 8.30 -16.56 -25.28
N PRO A 73 7.58 -16.81 -26.39
CA PRO A 73 8.23 -17.44 -27.53
C PRO A 73 8.09 -16.58 -28.79
N GLU A 74 9.13 -16.64 -29.60
CA GLU A 74 9.25 -15.98 -30.89
C GLU A 74 8.20 -16.52 -31.86
N THR A 75 7.29 -15.66 -32.30
CA THR A 75 6.58 -15.86 -33.57
C THR A 75 7.45 -15.18 -34.62
N GLN A 76 7.97 -15.95 -35.57
CA GLN A 76 8.58 -15.42 -36.79
C GLN A 76 7.47 -14.79 -37.64
N ASP A 77 7.07 -13.57 -37.28
CA ASP A 77 6.12 -12.82 -38.09
C ASP A 77 6.86 -12.14 -39.24
N ARG A 78 6.45 -12.50 -40.47
CA ARG A 78 6.90 -11.90 -41.72
C ARG A 78 6.67 -10.40 -41.69
N GLU A 79 7.73 -9.64 -41.96
CA GLU A 79 7.69 -8.19 -42.06
C GLU A 79 6.78 -7.75 -43.22
N VAL A 80 5.88 -6.80 -42.94
CA VAL A 80 5.29 -5.95 -43.97
C VAL A 80 5.58 -4.52 -43.56
N GLN A 81 6.56 -3.90 -44.20
CA GLN A 81 6.86 -2.47 -44.01
C GLN A 81 5.70 -1.63 -44.56
N LYS A 82 5.12 -0.78 -43.72
CA LYS A 82 4.23 0.32 -44.13
C LYS A 82 4.60 1.59 -43.36
N GLY A 83 5.39 2.47 -44.01
CA GLY A 83 5.58 3.88 -43.64
C GLY A 83 6.38 4.19 -42.37
N ASN A 84 6.37 5.46 -41.97
CA ASN A 84 7.05 6.06 -40.79
C ASN A 84 6.52 5.57 -39.41
N ARG A 85 5.98 4.36 -39.32
CA ARG A 85 5.44 3.76 -38.09
C ARG A 85 6.43 2.73 -37.56
N LEU A 86 6.69 2.73 -36.25
CA LEU A 86 7.54 1.73 -35.60
C LEU A 86 7.05 0.31 -35.91
N THR A 87 7.99 -0.61 -36.15
CA THR A 87 7.66 -2.02 -36.38
C THR A 87 7.14 -2.66 -35.10
N ARG A 88 6.40 -3.77 -35.23
CA ARG A 88 5.96 -4.56 -34.07
C ARG A 88 7.15 -5.01 -33.20
N GLN A 89 8.28 -5.32 -33.84
CA GLN A 89 9.51 -5.70 -33.17
C GLN A 89 10.07 -4.54 -32.35
N GLN A 90 10.14 -3.34 -32.91
CA GLN A 90 10.60 -2.15 -32.20
C GLN A 90 9.70 -1.81 -31.00
N LEU A 91 8.37 -1.88 -31.15
CA LEU A 91 7.42 -1.67 -30.06
C LEU A 91 7.60 -2.68 -28.93
N LYS A 92 7.84 -3.95 -29.28
CA LYS A 92 8.10 -5.02 -28.30
C LYS A 92 9.40 -4.80 -27.55
N GLU A 93 10.48 -4.43 -28.24
CA GLU A 93 11.76 -4.13 -27.60
C GLU A 93 11.68 -2.93 -26.67
N MET A 94 10.90 -1.90 -27.03
CA MET A 94 10.62 -0.77 -26.15
C MET A 94 9.87 -1.23 -24.90
N GLN A 95 8.79 -1.99 -25.05
CA GLN A 95 8.04 -2.53 -23.91
C GLN A 95 8.91 -3.42 -23.01
N ASP A 96 9.73 -4.30 -23.59
CA ASP A 96 10.66 -5.16 -22.84
C ASP A 96 11.65 -4.33 -22.01
N ARG A 97 12.13 -3.19 -22.53
CA ARG A 97 13.00 -2.27 -21.78
C ARG A 97 12.25 -1.59 -20.64
N GLU A 98 11.04 -1.12 -20.88
CA GLU A 98 10.19 -0.49 -19.86
C GLU A 98 9.82 -1.46 -18.74
N VAL A 99 9.46 -2.70 -19.09
CA VAL A 99 9.15 -3.76 -18.12
C VAL A 99 10.37 -4.09 -17.27
N GLN A 100 11.55 -4.27 -17.87
CA GLN A 100 12.77 -4.55 -17.11
C GLN A 100 13.12 -3.40 -16.15
N LYS A 101 13.06 -2.16 -16.65
CA LYS A 101 13.32 -0.95 -15.85
C LYS A 101 12.33 -0.83 -14.69
N GLY A 102 11.04 -0.88 -14.97
CA GLY A 102 9.98 -0.68 -13.97
C GLY A 102 9.83 -1.83 -12.97
N SER A 103 10.21 -3.05 -13.35
CA SER A 103 10.14 -4.21 -12.46
C SER A 103 11.42 -4.49 -11.68
N CYS A 104 12.53 -3.84 -12.03
CA CYS A 104 13.87 -4.15 -11.56
C CYS A 104 14.30 -5.61 -11.83
N LEU A 105 13.75 -6.22 -12.88
CA LEU A 105 14.07 -7.60 -13.27
C LEU A 105 14.75 -7.60 -14.63
N THR A 106 15.73 -8.48 -14.79
CA THR A 106 16.33 -8.76 -16.09
C THR A 106 15.38 -9.59 -16.96
N ARG A 107 15.58 -9.56 -18.27
CA ARG A 107 14.87 -10.45 -19.21
C ARG A 107 14.99 -11.93 -18.83
N GLN A 108 16.14 -12.35 -18.30
CA GLN A 108 16.34 -13.73 -17.85
C GLN A 108 15.47 -14.06 -16.63
N GLN A 109 15.46 -13.20 -15.60
CA GLN A 109 14.62 -13.39 -14.42
C GLN A 109 13.11 -13.42 -14.77
N LEU A 110 12.69 -12.60 -15.74
CA LEU A 110 11.30 -12.61 -16.23
C LEU A 110 10.96 -13.94 -16.92
N LYS A 111 11.87 -14.48 -17.74
CA LYS A 111 11.72 -15.79 -18.38
C LYS A 111 11.63 -16.92 -17.35
N GLU A 112 12.56 -16.94 -16.40
CA GLU A 112 12.58 -17.93 -15.30
C GLU A 112 11.30 -17.87 -14.48
N TYR A 113 10.83 -16.67 -14.15
CA TYR A 113 9.58 -16.50 -13.42
C TYR A 113 8.36 -16.97 -14.22
N ALA A 114 8.27 -16.63 -15.52
CA ALA A 114 7.19 -17.10 -16.40
C ALA A 114 7.11 -18.63 -16.47
N GLY A 115 8.27 -19.28 -16.50
CA GLY A 115 8.39 -20.72 -16.71
C GLY A 115 7.89 -21.15 -18.09
N GLU A 116 7.64 -22.45 -18.26
CA GLU A 116 7.38 -23.07 -19.57
C GLU A 116 5.90 -22.99 -20.01
N SER A 117 5.03 -22.40 -19.20
CA SER A 117 3.58 -22.45 -19.42
C SER A 117 3.10 -21.71 -20.68
N GLY A 118 3.95 -20.87 -21.29
CA GLY A 118 3.58 -20.02 -22.41
C GLY A 118 2.51 -18.96 -22.09
N LYS A 119 2.07 -18.84 -20.82
CA LYS A 119 1.06 -17.85 -20.39
C LYS A 119 1.71 -16.49 -20.13
N PRO A 120 1.03 -15.38 -20.49
CA PRO A 120 1.58 -14.05 -20.30
C PRO A 120 1.80 -13.74 -18.81
N LEU A 121 2.79 -12.90 -18.55
CA LEU A 121 2.94 -12.23 -17.27
C LEU A 121 2.08 -10.97 -17.24
N TRP A 122 1.87 -10.46 -16.03
CA TRP A 122 1.14 -9.23 -15.77
C TRP A 122 2.00 -8.30 -14.91
N GLY A 123 2.21 -7.08 -15.38
CA GLY A 123 2.78 -5.99 -14.62
C GLY A 123 1.66 -5.23 -13.90
N TRP A 124 1.68 -5.23 -12.58
CA TRP A 124 0.79 -4.48 -11.73
C TRP A 124 1.42 -3.13 -11.47
N SER A 125 0.72 -2.05 -11.82
CA SER A 125 1.19 -0.70 -11.50
C SER A 125 1.29 -0.52 -9.99
N VAL A 126 2.37 0.12 -9.54
CA VAL A 126 2.60 0.43 -8.13
C VAL A 126 2.59 1.95 -7.98
N SER A 127 1.67 2.47 -7.18
CA SER A 127 1.51 3.90 -6.92
C SER A 127 0.99 4.13 -5.50
N GLN A 128 1.10 5.34 -4.96
CA GLN A 128 0.63 5.69 -3.61
C GLN A 128 1.08 4.67 -2.54
N VAL A 129 2.38 4.35 -2.58
CA VAL A 129 2.99 3.40 -1.64
C VAL A 129 2.95 4.00 -0.24
N LYS A 130 2.53 3.20 0.72
CA LYS A 130 2.50 3.56 2.14
C LYS A 130 3.12 2.41 2.94
N GLU A 131 4.15 2.72 3.71
CA GLU A 131 4.65 1.83 4.75
C GLU A 131 3.81 2.04 6.00
N TYR A 132 3.41 0.95 6.65
CA TYR A 132 2.79 1.05 7.97
C TYR A 132 3.86 1.23 9.01
N TYR A 133 3.64 2.20 9.89
CA TYR A 133 4.57 2.41 10.99
C TYR A 133 4.58 1.21 11.93
N THR A 134 3.38 0.72 12.25
CA THR A 134 3.18 -0.50 13.00
C THR A 134 2.81 -1.62 12.01
N PRO A 135 3.71 -2.56 11.69
CA PRO A 135 3.36 -3.70 10.87
C PRO A 135 2.19 -4.48 11.49
N HIS A 136 1.23 -4.86 10.66
CA HIS A 136 0.04 -5.55 11.14
C HIS A 136 0.25 -7.06 11.10
N PRO A 137 0.08 -7.79 12.21
CA PRO A 137 0.05 -9.24 12.19
C PRO A 137 -0.96 -9.76 11.17
N LEU A 138 -0.59 -10.79 10.41
CA LEU A 138 -1.45 -11.37 9.38
C LEU A 138 -2.80 -11.87 9.95
N SER A 139 -2.82 -12.26 11.23
CA SER A 139 -4.00 -12.69 11.97
C SER A 139 -5.09 -11.60 12.06
N LEU A 140 -4.73 -10.32 12.06
CA LEU A 140 -5.70 -9.21 12.05
C LEU A 140 -6.59 -9.23 10.81
N TYR A 141 -6.08 -9.78 9.71
CA TYR A 141 -6.82 -9.95 8.46
C TYR A 141 -7.59 -11.28 8.41
N GLY A 142 -7.73 -12.01 9.53
CA GLY A 142 -8.40 -13.30 9.59
C GLY A 142 -7.66 -14.42 8.85
N LEU A 143 -6.39 -14.22 8.51
CA LEU A 143 -5.60 -15.15 7.72
C LEU A 143 -4.63 -15.94 8.61
N LYS A 144 -4.71 -17.28 8.54
CA LYS A 144 -3.77 -18.18 9.25
C LYS A 144 -2.45 -18.36 8.50
N ARG A 145 -2.44 -18.16 7.18
CA ARG A 145 -1.28 -18.32 6.31
C ARG A 145 -1.29 -17.25 5.22
N PRO A 146 -0.12 -16.76 4.80
CA PRO A 146 -0.05 -15.77 3.73
C PRO A 146 -0.47 -16.40 2.39
N PRO A 147 -0.97 -15.60 1.43
CA PRO A 147 -1.26 -16.11 0.11
C PRO A 147 0.02 -16.57 -0.59
N GLN A 148 -0.07 -17.62 -1.41
CA GLN A 148 1.09 -18.09 -2.19
C GLN A 148 1.56 -17.02 -3.20
N SER A 149 0.63 -16.23 -3.73
CA SER A 149 0.94 -15.09 -4.60
C SER A 149 0.14 -13.88 -4.17
N TRP A 150 -1.18 -13.92 -4.34
CA TRP A 150 -2.11 -12.91 -3.89
C TRP A 150 -3.51 -13.54 -3.70
N GLN A 151 -4.38 -12.86 -2.97
CA GLN A 151 -5.81 -13.21 -2.83
C GLN A 151 -6.65 -11.95 -2.60
N TYR A 152 -7.94 -12.00 -2.95
CA TYR A 152 -8.88 -10.95 -2.53
C TYR A 152 -9.03 -10.97 -1.02
N TYR A 153 -9.04 -9.78 -0.42
CA TYR A 153 -9.33 -9.61 1.00
C TYR A 153 -10.76 -9.12 1.18
N ARG A 154 -11.53 -9.77 2.06
CA ARG A 154 -12.95 -9.47 2.28
C ARG A 154 -13.32 -9.31 3.75
N GLY A 155 -12.30 -9.17 4.60
CA GLY A 155 -12.50 -8.89 6.01
C GLY A 155 -12.80 -7.42 6.25
N GLU A 156 -12.92 -7.08 7.52
CA GLU A 156 -13.09 -5.70 7.99
C GLU A 156 -11.87 -4.84 7.63
N ASP A 157 -12.08 -3.54 7.48
CA ASP A 157 -10.94 -2.66 7.25
C ASP A 157 -10.05 -2.62 8.49
N VAL A 158 -8.75 -2.75 8.26
CA VAL A 158 -7.73 -2.66 9.32
C VAL A 158 -7.10 -1.28 9.20
N PRO A 159 -7.33 -0.37 10.16
CA PRO A 159 -6.74 0.97 10.15
C PRO A 159 -5.23 0.87 10.25
N ASP A 160 -4.53 1.90 9.78
CA ASP A 160 -3.13 2.08 10.10
C ASP A 160 -3.03 2.65 11.52
N ILE A 161 -2.41 1.89 12.43
CA ILE A 161 -2.20 2.33 13.80
C ILE A 161 -0.81 2.94 13.94
N MET A 162 -0.77 4.18 14.42
CA MET A 162 0.46 4.96 14.49
C MET A 162 0.47 5.80 15.76
N THR A 163 1.66 6.18 16.21
CA THR A 163 1.76 7.17 17.28
C THR A 163 1.27 8.50 16.76
N ILE A 164 0.80 9.34 17.66
CA ILE A 164 0.38 10.68 17.29
C ILE A 164 1.54 11.53 16.73
N ASN A 165 2.77 11.29 17.16
CA ASN A 165 3.95 11.97 16.61
C ASN A 165 4.17 11.59 15.13
N GLN A 166 3.79 10.39 14.70
CA GLN A 166 3.79 10.05 13.27
C GLN A 166 2.65 10.71 12.53
N LEU A 167 1.44 10.72 13.12
CA LEU A 167 0.31 11.44 12.54
C LEU A 167 0.68 12.90 12.28
N ALA A 168 1.38 13.53 13.23
CA ALA A 168 1.91 14.88 13.15
C ALA A 168 2.86 15.08 11.95
N ASN A 169 3.83 14.16 11.81
CA ASN A 169 4.78 14.18 10.69
C ASN A 169 4.09 14.00 9.33
N ILE A 170 3.01 13.22 9.26
CA ILE A 170 2.27 12.95 8.03
C ILE A 170 1.34 14.12 7.67
N CYS A 171 0.59 14.66 8.64
CA CYS A 171 -0.35 15.74 8.37
C CYS A 171 0.33 17.10 8.23
N GLY A 172 1.54 17.28 8.79
CA GLY A 172 2.28 18.54 8.78
C GLY A 172 1.63 19.65 9.61
N HIS A 173 0.57 19.35 10.34
CA HIS A 173 -0.20 20.31 11.13
C HIS A 173 0.13 20.28 12.60
N PHE A 174 0.46 19.10 13.16
CA PHE A 174 0.87 18.96 14.55
C PHE A 174 2.40 18.96 14.66
N PHE A 175 2.93 19.49 15.75
CA PHE A 175 4.35 19.42 16.11
C PHE A 175 4.45 19.49 17.65
N ASN A 176 5.55 19.00 18.24
CA ASN A 176 5.89 19.12 19.66
C ASN A 176 4.71 18.89 20.65
N ALA A 177 4.48 17.64 21.08
CA ALA A 177 3.74 17.40 22.32
C ALA A 177 4.60 17.90 23.49
N GLU A 178 4.18 18.97 24.18
CA GLU A 178 4.89 19.47 25.35
C GLU A 178 4.24 18.87 26.60
N LEU A 179 4.95 17.96 27.26
CA LEU A 179 4.61 17.52 28.61
C LEU A 179 5.05 18.65 29.55
N ASP A 180 4.12 19.50 29.96
CA ASP A 180 4.36 20.49 31.03
C ASP A 180 4.34 19.75 32.38
N PRO A 181 5.49 19.65 33.09
CA PRO A 181 5.58 18.95 34.37
C PRO A 181 5.01 19.77 35.55
N ASP A 182 4.75 21.07 35.38
CA ASP A 182 4.29 21.98 36.44
C ASP A 182 2.77 22.27 36.36
N SER A 183 2.06 21.68 35.40
CA SER A 183 0.62 21.85 35.24
C SER A 183 -0.18 20.74 35.95
N GLU A 184 -1.18 21.10 36.77
CA GLU A 184 -2.18 20.16 37.35
C GLU A 184 -2.97 19.41 36.25
N PHE A 185 -3.05 20.00 35.07
CA PHE A 185 -3.58 19.39 33.85
C PHE A 185 -2.47 19.40 32.79
N SER A 186 -1.82 18.26 32.59
CA SER A 186 -0.93 18.11 31.45
C SER A 186 -1.76 18.36 30.18
N PRO A 187 -1.37 19.26 29.25
CA PRO A 187 -2.15 19.61 28.06
C PRO A 187 -2.18 18.46 27.02
N ASN A 188 -2.18 17.21 27.50
CA ASN A 188 -2.20 15.92 26.82
C ASN A 188 -3.53 15.67 26.09
N ASN A 189 -4.30 16.74 25.85
CA ASN A 189 -5.37 16.82 24.89
C ASN A 189 -5.10 17.97 23.90
N GLY A 190 -3.87 18.16 23.41
CA GLY A 190 -3.54 19.36 22.65
C GLY A 190 -2.13 19.32 22.06
N TYR A 191 -2.03 19.04 20.77
CA TYR A 191 -0.80 19.21 20.02
C TYR A 191 -0.62 20.68 19.69
N ASN A 192 0.61 21.17 19.82
CA ASN A 192 0.97 22.43 19.17
C ASN A 192 0.69 22.25 17.68
N CYS A 193 -0.16 23.10 17.13
CA CYS A 193 -0.54 22.96 15.74
C CYS A 193 -0.42 24.28 14.97
N ARG A 194 -0.02 24.15 13.71
CA ARG A 194 0.01 25.26 12.74
C ARG A 194 -1.30 25.34 11.95
N ASN A 195 -2.34 24.63 12.36
CA ASN A 195 -3.62 24.67 11.68
C ASN A 195 -4.22 26.08 11.79
N SER A 196 -4.18 26.82 10.68
CA SER A 196 -4.67 28.21 10.59
C SER A 196 -6.16 28.35 10.91
N LYS A 197 -6.93 27.25 10.83
CA LYS A 197 -8.36 27.20 11.13
C LYS A 197 -8.67 26.88 12.59
N ASN A 198 -7.67 26.69 13.46
CA ASN A 198 -7.93 26.41 14.87
C ASN A 198 -8.47 27.66 15.59
N GLU A 199 -9.51 27.46 16.39
CA GLU A 199 -10.27 28.53 17.05
C GLU A 199 -9.59 29.02 18.33
N THR A 200 -8.82 28.16 19.02
CA THR A 200 -8.09 28.50 20.24
C THR A 200 -6.57 28.57 20.01
N LYS A 201 -5.99 29.72 20.39
CA LYS A 201 -4.54 29.95 20.34
C LYS A 201 -4.07 30.50 21.69
N GLU A 202 -2.96 29.98 22.17
CA GLU A 202 -2.26 30.47 23.36
C GLU A 202 -0.84 30.90 22.94
N ASN A 203 -0.46 32.13 23.26
CA ASN A 203 0.83 32.73 22.85
C ASN A 203 1.16 32.61 21.33
N GLY A 204 0.12 32.58 20.48
CA GLY A 204 0.27 32.43 19.03
C GLY A 204 0.40 31.00 18.53
N ILE A 205 0.38 30.00 19.42
CA ILE A 205 0.40 28.57 19.11
C ILE A 205 -1.03 28.02 19.20
N GLY A 206 -1.48 27.24 18.22
CA GLY A 206 -2.81 26.62 18.24
C GLY A 206 -2.84 25.37 19.11
N CYS A 207 -3.88 25.23 19.94
CA CYS A 207 -4.12 24.04 20.76
C CYS A 207 -5.03 23.08 20.01
N CYS A 208 -4.50 22.18 19.17
CA CYS A 208 -5.33 21.26 18.39
C CYS A 208 -5.43 19.89 19.07
N TYR A 209 -6.59 19.27 19.01
CA TYR A 209 -6.78 17.90 19.47
C TYR A 209 -6.58 16.92 18.31
N GLN A 210 -6.42 15.62 18.61
CA GLN A 210 -6.34 14.57 17.60
C GLN A 210 -7.55 14.56 16.64
N TRP A 211 -8.75 14.83 17.14
CA TRP A 211 -9.98 14.98 16.32
C TRP A 211 -10.04 16.30 15.54
N SER A 212 -9.14 17.25 15.82
CA SER A 212 -8.95 18.48 15.04
C SER A 212 -7.95 18.30 13.90
N CYS A 213 -7.42 17.08 13.69
CA CYS A 213 -6.56 16.76 12.55
C CYS A 213 -7.35 16.96 11.25
N PRO A 214 -6.78 17.65 10.24
CA PRO A 214 -7.42 17.75 8.93
C PRO A 214 -7.33 16.45 8.11
N LEU A 215 -6.57 15.44 8.57
CA LEU A 215 -6.68 14.10 8.00
C LEU A 215 -8.02 13.50 8.42
N GLU A 216 -8.82 13.10 7.43
CA GLU A 216 -10.11 12.46 7.68
C GLU A 216 -9.92 11.07 8.31
N ASN A 217 -10.88 10.66 9.16
CA ASN A 217 -10.98 9.32 9.77
C ASN A 217 -9.81 8.94 10.69
N VAL A 218 -9.31 9.90 11.46
CA VAL A 218 -8.41 9.69 12.59
C VAL A 218 -9.24 9.50 13.87
N ILE A 219 -9.03 8.38 14.56
CA ILE A 219 -9.73 8.04 15.81
C ILE A 219 -8.69 7.79 16.90
N PRO A 220 -8.86 8.36 18.12
CA PRO A 220 -8.06 7.97 19.29
C PRO A 220 -8.12 6.46 19.51
N ALA A 221 -6.98 5.80 19.70
CA ALA A 221 -6.99 4.40 20.12
C ALA A 221 -7.23 4.31 21.62
N ASP A 222 -8.14 3.44 22.04
CA ASP A 222 -8.33 3.10 23.46
C ASP A 222 -7.53 1.85 23.88
N GLU A 223 -7.71 1.41 25.13
CA GLU A 223 -7.05 0.22 25.66
C GLU A 223 -7.44 -1.06 24.88
N GLU A 224 -8.70 -1.17 24.44
CA GLU A 224 -9.18 -2.33 23.67
C GLU A 224 -8.54 -2.37 22.29
N ASP A 225 -8.41 -1.21 21.63
CA ASP A 225 -7.71 -1.05 20.37
C ASP A 225 -6.23 -1.44 20.52
N CYS A 226 -5.52 -0.86 21.49
CA CYS A 226 -4.10 -1.15 21.69
C CYS A 226 -3.88 -2.65 21.93
N LYS A 227 -4.71 -3.28 22.76
CA LYS A 227 -4.70 -4.72 22.98
C LYS A 227 -4.99 -5.53 21.71
N LYS A 228 -5.95 -5.10 20.88
CA LYS A 228 -6.28 -5.74 19.59
C LYS A 228 -5.09 -5.69 18.63
N TYR A 229 -4.35 -4.59 18.60
CA TYR A 229 -3.21 -4.38 17.71
C TYR A 229 -1.86 -4.80 18.31
N GLY A 230 -1.84 -5.29 19.56
CA GLY A 230 -0.63 -5.81 20.22
C GLY A 230 0.32 -4.71 20.68
N LEU A 231 -0.22 -3.54 21.03
CA LEU A 231 0.50 -2.40 21.57
C LEU A 231 0.28 -2.31 23.08
N ASP A 232 1.30 -1.86 23.80
CA ASP A 232 1.17 -1.48 25.19
C ASP A 232 0.39 -0.16 25.24
N TYR A 233 -0.77 -0.15 25.89
CA TYR A 233 -1.61 1.04 25.96
C TYR A 233 -0.92 2.12 26.80
N GLU A 234 -0.64 3.26 26.17
CA GLU A 234 -0.37 4.52 26.83
C GLU A 234 -1.44 5.53 26.43
N ASP A 235 -1.99 6.23 27.42
CA ASP A 235 -3.07 7.17 27.18
C ASP A 235 -2.64 8.26 26.20
N SER A 236 -3.46 8.48 25.17
CA SER A 236 -3.24 9.48 24.11
C SER A 236 -1.95 9.30 23.28
N GLU A 237 -1.35 8.10 23.26
CA GLU A 237 -0.18 7.83 22.41
C GLU A 237 -0.55 7.45 20.96
N PHE A 238 -1.59 6.61 20.80
CA PHE A 238 -1.91 5.96 19.52
C PHE A 238 -3.20 6.48 18.88
N VAL A 239 -3.21 6.46 17.55
CA VAL A 239 -4.38 6.76 16.73
C VAL A 239 -4.61 5.70 15.67
N LEU A 240 -5.87 5.45 15.36
CA LEU A 240 -6.32 4.65 14.23
C LEU A 240 -6.60 5.57 13.05
N VAL A 241 -5.94 5.32 11.92
CA VAL A 241 -6.15 6.08 10.68
C VAL A 241 -6.81 5.18 9.65
N TYR A 242 -8.12 5.37 9.46
CA TYR A 242 -8.87 4.70 8.41
C TYR A 242 -8.70 5.44 7.08
N ARG A 243 -8.85 4.72 5.96
CA ARG A 243 -8.97 5.39 4.67
C ARG A 243 -10.33 6.08 4.59
N GLY A 244 -10.35 7.33 4.13
CA GLY A 244 -11.58 7.94 3.63
C GLY A 244 -12.16 7.08 2.52
N LYS A 245 -13.48 6.87 2.55
CA LYS A 245 -14.20 6.37 1.37
C LYS A 245 -13.96 7.40 0.27
N GLN A 246 -13.18 7.04 -0.74
CA GLN A 246 -13.05 7.85 -1.96
C GLN A 246 -14.38 7.90 -2.71
#